data_AF-A0A0F8YYL2-F1
#
_entry.id   AF-A0A0F8YYL2-F1
#
_cell.length_a   1.000
_cell.length_b   1.000
_cell.length_c   1.000
_cell.angle_alpha   90.00
_cell.angle_beta   90.00
_cell.angle_gamma   90.00
#
_symmetry.space_group_name_H-M   'P 1'
#
loop_
_entity.id
_entity.type
_entity.pdbx_description
1 polymer ?
#
loop_
_entity_poly.entity_id
_entity_poly.type
_entity_poly.pdbx_seq_one_letter_code
_entity_poly.pdbx_strand_id
1 'polypeptide(L)'
;IGFRLKGASSQSADYIQVTDNSDNAVFTVAANGTMTTQGGRIRNTTRVTTTYQILVSDHVIYCDTDGGAFTATLTASPVDGETYRIVNVGSSGNSLTIDENGNALLGSVTTLDLFDGDVLIITFETTEGWW
;
A
#
# COMPACT_ATOMS: atom_id res chain seq x y z
N ILE A 1 24.96 -28.64 -16.88
CA ILE A 1 23.88 -28.56 -15.86
C ILE A 1 22.58 -28.31 -16.61
N GLY A 2 21.71 -29.31 -16.71
CA GLY A 2 20.44 -29.20 -17.44
C GLY A 2 19.30 -29.04 -16.45
N PHE A 3 18.62 -27.89 -16.48
CA PHE A 3 17.37 -27.69 -15.76
C PHE A 3 16.25 -28.34 -16.60
N ARG A 4 15.58 -29.38 -16.06
CA ARG A 4 14.44 -30.05 -16.71
C ARG A 4 13.20 -29.83 -15.87
N LEU A 5 12.18 -29.21 -16.45
CA LEU A 5 10.83 -29.13 -15.89
C LEU A 5 10.09 -30.44 -16.23
N LYS A 6 9.61 -31.20 -15.23
CA LYS A 6 8.68 -32.32 -15.47
C LYS A 6 7.27 -31.82 -15.25
N GLY A 7 6.48 -31.66 -16.31
CA GLY A 7 5.04 -31.48 -16.18
C GLY A 7 4.43 -32.77 -15.62
N ALA A 8 3.87 -32.71 -14.40
CA ALA A 8 3.12 -33.82 -13.83
C ALA A 8 1.76 -33.90 -14.52
N SER A 9 1.61 -34.84 -15.45
CA SER A 9 0.32 -35.21 -16.03
C SER A 9 -0.56 -35.86 -14.96
N SER A 10 -1.41 -35.05 -14.31
CA SER A 10 -2.76 -35.37 -13.79
C SER A 10 -3.23 -34.53 -12.58
N GLN A 11 -2.67 -33.34 -12.34
CA GLN A 11 -3.32 -32.39 -11.42
C GLN A 11 -4.12 -31.38 -12.24
N SER A 12 -5.37 -31.14 -11.84
CA SER A 12 -6.38 -30.33 -12.54
C SER A 12 -6.04 -28.83 -12.65
N ALA A 13 -4.82 -28.43 -12.33
CA ALA A 13 -4.31 -27.07 -12.46
C ALA A 13 -2.85 -27.12 -12.94
N ASP A 14 -2.54 -26.44 -14.05
CA ASP A 14 -1.16 -26.19 -14.45
C ASP A 14 -0.48 -25.37 -13.36
N TYR A 15 0.70 -25.79 -12.90
CA TYR A 15 1.51 -25.03 -11.94
C TYR A 15 3.00 -25.09 -12.32
N ILE A 16 3.74 -24.06 -11.92
CA ILE A 16 5.19 -24.08 -11.82
C ILE A 16 5.51 -24.31 -10.33
N GLN A 17 6.28 -25.36 -10.05
CA GLN A 17 6.67 -25.73 -8.69
C GLN A 17 8.18 -25.73 -8.52
N VAL A 18 8.63 -25.18 -7.39
CA VAL A 18 9.96 -25.46 -6.84
C VAL A 18 9.78 -26.39 -5.66
N THR A 19 10.56 -27.46 -5.67
CA THR A 19 10.43 -28.58 -4.75
C THR A 19 11.75 -28.79 -4.00
N ASP A 20 11.70 -29.17 -2.72
CA ASP A 20 12.90 -29.56 -1.98
C ASP A 20 13.39 -30.98 -2.37
N ASN A 21 14.49 -31.43 -1.78
CA ASN A 21 15.07 -32.76 -2.05
C ASN A 21 14.20 -33.94 -1.60
N SER A 22 13.14 -33.67 -0.83
CA SER A 22 12.14 -34.65 -0.39
C SER A 22 10.86 -34.59 -1.23
N ASP A 23 10.90 -33.89 -2.36
CA ASP A 23 9.76 -33.63 -3.23
C ASP A 23 8.60 -32.87 -2.55
N ASN A 24 8.86 -32.11 -1.47
CA ASN A 24 7.88 -31.17 -0.92
C ASN A 24 7.85 -29.86 -1.71
N ALA A 25 6.67 -29.44 -2.13
CA ALA A 25 6.49 -28.14 -2.78
C ALA A 25 6.80 -27.01 -1.78
N VAL A 26 7.87 -26.26 -2.03
CA VAL A 26 8.27 -25.09 -1.23
C VAL A 26 7.86 -23.77 -1.90
N PHE A 27 7.48 -23.82 -3.18
CA PHE A 27 6.87 -22.74 -3.92
C PHE A 27 5.97 -23.32 -5.01
N THR A 28 4.69 -22.92 -5.01
CA THR A 28 3.72 -23.31 -6.04
C THR A 28 3.05 -22.06 -6.57
N VAL A 29 3.12 -21.84 -7.88
CA VAL A 29 2.33 -20.81 -8.56
C VAL A 29 1.55 -21.50 -9.67
N ALA A 30 0.23 -21.37 -9.68
CA ALA A 30 -0.56 -21.87 -10.81
C ALA A 30 -0.13 -21.12 -12.08
N ALA A 31 -0.11 -21.77 -13.25
CA ALA A 31 0.42 -21.19 -14.49
C ALA A 31 -0.32 -19.91 -14.94
N ASN A 32 -1.56 -19.72 -14.45
CA ASN A 32 -2.35 -18.50 -14.57
C ASN A 32 -2.74 -17.90 -13.20
N GLY A 33 -2.06 -18.32 -12.13
CA GLY A 33 -2.37 -17.94 -10.75
C GLY A 33 -1.68 -16.65 -10.33
N THR A 34 -2.29 -15.93 -9.40
CA THR A 34 -1.67 -14.80 -8.72
C THR A 34 -0.62 -15.31 -7.71
N MET A 35 0.55 -14.68 -7.69
CA MET A 35 1.52 -14.86 -6.62
C MET A 35 1.14 -13.93 -5.46
N THR A 36 0.61 -14.49 -4.38
CA THR A 36 0.33 -13.75 -3.14
C THR A 36 1.59 -13.71 -2.29
N THR A 37 2.05 -12.51 -1.94
CA THR A 37 3.13 -12.32 -0.98
C THR A 37 2.57 -12.13 0.43
N GLN A 38 3.39 -12.33 1.47
CA GLN A 38 3.10 -11.76 2.78
C GLN A 38 2.98 -10.22 2.63
N GLY A 39 2.06 -9.59 3.37
CA GLY A 39 1.91 -8.13 3.40
C GLY A 39 3.24 -7.43 3.64
N GLY A 40 3.44 -6.26 3.02
CA GLY A 40 4.67 -5.47 3.13
C GLY A 40 5.78 -5.79 2.11
N ARG A 41 5.65 -6.85 1.30
CA ARG A 41 6.64 -7.18 0.23
C ARG A 41 6.37 -6.48 -1.10
N ILE A 42 5.11 -6.16 -1.38
CA ILE A 42 4.69 -5.31 -2.51
C ILE A 42 3.91 -4.15 -1.91
N ARG A 43 4.33 -2.91 -2.19
CA ARG A 43 3.58 -1.72 -1.77
C ARG A 43 2.46 -1.47 -2.77
N ASN A 44 1.22 -1.44 -2.29
CA ASN A 44 0.11 -1.04 -3.13
C ASN A 44 0.20 0.45 -3.48
N THR A 45 -0.08 0.79 -4.75
CA THR A 45 -0.17 2.19 -5.19
C THR A 45 -1.61 2.53 -5.49
N THR A 46 -2.11 3.57 -4.85
CA THR A 46 -3.48 4.06 -4.99
C THR A 46 -3.44 5.47 -5.56
N ARG A 47 -4.27 5.75 -6.58
CA ARG A 47 -4.39 7.10 -7.17
C ARG A 47 -5.81 7.62 -6.94
N VAL A 48 -5.92 8.84 -6.43
CA VAL A 48 -7.20 9.46 -6.07
C VAL A 48 -7.27 10.90 -6.60
N THR A 49 -8.47 11.34 -6.97
CA THR A 49 -8.71 12.65 -7.59
C THR A 49 -9.80 13.47 -6.87
N THR A 50 -10.30 12.96 -5.75
CA THR A 50 -11.37 13.54 -4.93
C THR A 50 -11.16 13.10 -3.48
N THR A 51 -11.97 13.64 -2.56
CA THR A 51 -11.97 13.24 -1.14
C THR A 51 -11.88 11.74 -0.98
N TYR A 52 -10.97 11.30 -0.10
CA TYR A 52 -10.61 9.89 0.03
C TYR A 52 -10.38 9.49 1.48
N GLN A 53 -10.87 8.30 1.84
CA GLN A 53 -10.56 7.65 3.11
C GLN A 53 -9.42 6.67 2.87
N ILE A 54 -8.26 6.91 3.47
CA ILE A 54 -7.09 6.02 3.34
C ILE A 54 -7.42 4.68 4.01
N LEU A 55 -7.11 3.60 3.29
CA LEU A 55 -7.36 2.22 3.72
C LEU A 55 -6.08 1.60 4.28
N VAL A 56 -6.23 0.63 5.19
CA VAL A 56 -5.10 -0.16 5.72
C VAL A 56 -4.34 -0.97 4.66
N SER A 57 -4.92 -1.14 3.47
CA SER A 57 -4.25 -1.78 2.33
C SER A 57 -3.43 -0.81 1.48
N ASP A 58 -3.59 0.50 1.68
CA ASP A 58 -2.83 1.51 0.97
C ASP A 58 -1.41 1.59 1.53
N HIS A 59 -0.44 1.91 0.66
CA HIS A 59 0.96 2.07 1.07
C HIS A 59 1.56 3.34 0.45
N VAL A 60 1.29 3.56 -0.84
CA VAL A 60 1.66 4.77 -1.56
C VAL A 60 0.41 5.37 -2.19
N ILE A 61 0.05 6.58 -1.79
CA ILE A 61 -1.15 7.27 -2.24
C ILE A 61 -0.72 8.49 -3.05
N TYR A 62 -1.14 8.52 -4.31
CA TYR A 62 -0.95 9.64 -5.23
C TYR A 62 -2.25 10.41 -5.34
N CYS A 63 -2.29 11.57 -4.70
CA CYS A 63 -3.44 12.47 -4.68
C CYS A 63 -3.28 13.53 -5.76
N ASP A 64 -4.15 13.49 -6.76
CA ASP A 64 -4.16 14.43 -7.88
C ASP A 64 -5.18 15.54 -7.64
N THR A 65 -4.68 16.69 -7.20
CA THR A 65 -5.48 17.88 -6.88
C THR A 65 -5.77 18.77 -8.09
N ASP A 66 -5.46 18.36 -9.33
CA ASP A 66 -5.72 19.17 -10.53
C ASP A 66 -7.22 19.45 -10.73
N GLY A 67 -8.09 18.57 -10.25
CA GLY A 67 -9.54 18.76 -10.27
C GLY A 67 -10.09 19.70 -9.19
N GLY A 68 -9.26 20.11 -8.22
CA GLY A 68 -9.64 20.91 -7.06
C GLY A 68 -8.97 20.42 -5.78
N ALA A 69 -8.94 21.28 -4.75
CA ALA A 69 -8.49 20.89 -3.42
C ALA A 69 -9.44 19.85 -2.80
N PHE A 70 -8.90 18.88 -2.07
CA PHE A 70 -9.68 17.87 -1.37
C PHE A 70 -8.95 17.32 -0.14
N THR A 71 -9.65 16.50 0.64
CA THR A 71 -9.14 15.90 1.87
C THR A 71 -8.83 14.42 1.69
N ALA A 72 -7.67 13.98 2.16
CA ALA A 72 -7.37 12.57 2.41
C ALA A 72 -7.38 12.32 3.91
N THR A 73 -8.31 11.50 4.38
CA THR A 73 -8.50 11.19 5.79
C THR A 73 -7.74 9.93 6.16
N LEU A 74 -6.88 10.00 7.18
CA LEU A 74 -6.13 8.84 7.71
C LEU A 74 -7.09 7.79 8.29
N THR A 75 -6.62 6.56 8.50
CA THR A 75 -7.47 5.52 9.11
C THR A 75 -7.75 5.86 10.59
N ALA A 76 -8.98 5.65 11.05
CA ALA A 76 -9.36 5.87 12.46
C ALA A 76 -8.85 4.76 13.39
N SER A 77 -8.49 3.59 12.85
CA SER A 77 -8.00 2.44 13.62
C SER A 77 -6.70 1.92 13.03
N PRO A 78 -5.62 2.72 13.09
CA PRO A 78 -4.30 2.28 12.66
C PRO A 78 -3.74 1.21 13.60
N VAL A 79 -2.79 0.43 13.10
CA VAL A 79 -1.99 -0.51 13.88
C VAL A 79 -0.62 0.11 14.09
N ASP A 80 0.00 -0.17 15.24
CA ASP A 80 1.36 0.26 15.54
C ASP A 80 2.34 -0.09 14.40
N GLY A 81 3.10 0.91 13.93
CA GLY A 81 4.04 0.79 12.82
C GLY A 81 3.41 0.90 11.42
N GLU A 82 2.10 1.09 11.30
CA GLU A 82 1.44 1.34 10.01
C GLU A 82 2.02 2.60 9.36
N THR A 83 2.43 2.51 8.10
CA THR A 83 3.16 3.59 7.40
C THR A 83 2.55 3.90 6.05
N TYR A 84 2.23 5.18 5.82
CA TYR A 84 1.78 5.67 4.52
C TYR A 84 2.81 6.61 3.90
N ARG A 85 2.95 6.52 2.57
CA ARG A 85 3.58 7.55 1.75
C ARG A 85 2.51 8.24 0.92
N ILE A 86 2.17 9.47 1.27
CA ILE A 86 1.15 10.29 0.62
C ILE A 86 1.86 11.37 -0.19
N VAL A 87 1.43 11.55 -1.44
CA VAL A 87 2.04 12.52 -2.36
C VAL A 87 0.92 13.36 -2.97
N ASN A 88 1.03 14.68 -2.89
CA ASN A 88 0.24 15.55 -3.75
C ASN A 88 0.94 15.65 -5.11
N VAL A 89 0.34 15.05 -6.14
CA VAL A 89 0.84 15.05 -7.52
C VAL A 89 0.14 16.06 -8.42
N GLY A 90 -0.74 16.90 -7.86
CA GLY A 90 -1.31 18.02 -8.59
C GLY A 90 -0.25 19.02 -9.06
N SER A 91 -0.64 19.84 -10.01
CA SER A 91 0.17 20.88 -10.64
C SER A 91 -0.59 22.21 -10.81
N SER A 92 -1.82 22.26 -10.31
CA SER A 92 -2.76 23.38 -10.50
C SER A 92 -2.82 24.35 -9.31
N GLY A 93 -1.91 24.21 -8.33
CA GLY A 93 -1.83 25.06 -7.14
C GLY A 93 -2.84 24.73 -6.05
N ASN A 94 -3.50 23.57 -6.12
CA ASN A 94 -4.51 23.14 -5.15
C ASN A 94 -3.87 22.29 -4.05
N SER A 95 -4.16 22.60 -2.80
CA SER A 95 -3.67 21.81 -1.66
C SER A 95 -4.46 20.52 -1.47
N LEU A 96 -3.75 19.50 -0.98
CA LEU A 96 -4.33 18.31 -0.38
C LEU A 96 -4.32 18.49 1.14
N THR A 97 -5.47 18.39 1.79
CA THR A 97 -5.53 18.39 3.26
C THR A 97 -5.48 16.95 3.78
N ILE A 98 -4.55 16.65 4.66
CA ILE A 98 -4.50 15.39 5.42
C ILE A 98 -5.29 15.59 6.71
N ASP A 99 -6.25 14.72 6.98
CA ASP A 99 -7.08 14.74 8.19
C ASP A 99 -6.70 13.58 9.13
N GLU A 100 -6.59 13.88 10.43
CA GLU A 100 -6.07 12.97 11.47
C GLU A 100 -7.01 11.81 11.83
N ASN A 101 -8.31 11.94 11.53
CA ASN A 101 -9.37 10.98 11.84
C ASN A 101 -9.39 10.47 13.29
N GLY A 102 -9.20 11.37 14.25
CA GLY A 102 -9.28 11.08 15.68
C GLY A 102 -8.02 10.52 16.33
N ASN A 103 -6.93 10.36 15.58
CA ASN A 103 -5.60 10.04 16.12
C ASN A 103 -4.68 11.24 15.89
N ALA A 104 -4.04 11.76 16.94
CA ALA A 104 -3.25 12.98 16.86
C ALA A 104 -2.25 12.97 15.69
N LEU A 105 -2.23 14.03 14.89
CA LEU A 105 -1.25 14.21 13.81
C LEU A 105 -0.13 15.15 14.27
N LEU A 106 1.13 14.74 14.06
CA LEU A 106 2.35 15.49 14.43
C LEU A 106 2.29 16.11 15.84
N GLY A 107 1.77 15.33 16.80
CA GLY A 107 1.71 15.65 18.22
C GLY A 107 0.50 16.43 18.71
N SER A 108 -0.22 17.15 17.85
CA SER A 108 -1.48 17.83 18.24
C SER A 108 -2.21 18.56 17.10
N VAL A 109 -1.73 18.51 15.85
CA VAL A 109 -2.44 19.17 14.74
C VAL A 109 -3.58 18.27 14.28
N THR A 110 -4.71 18.86 13.89
CA THR A 110 -5.87 18.10 13.40
C THR A 110 -5.81 17.84 11.90
N THR A 111 -5.09 18.70 11.18
CA THR A 111 -4.91 18.64 9.73
C THR A 111 -3.54 19.12 9.31
N LEU A 112 -3.03 18.62 8.19
CA LEU A 112 -1.80 19.08 7.54
C LEU A 112 -2.06 19.27 6.04
N ASP A 113 -1.72 20.44 5.50
CA ASP A 113 -1.79 20.68 4.06
C ASP A 113 -0.50 20.27 3.36
N LEU A 114 -0.65 19.56 2.24
CA LEU A 114 0.42 19.24 1.29
C LEU A 114 0.18 20.01 -0.01
N PHE A 115 1.16 20.81 -0.43
CA PHE A 115 1.12 21.54 -1.69
C PHE A 115 1.62 20.68 -2.84
N ASP A 116 1.49 21.19 -4.07
CA ASP A 116 1.93 20.49 -5.28
C ASP A 116 3.39 20.00 -5.16
N GLY A 117 3.58 18.69 -5.31
CA GLY A 117 4.89 18.03 -5.21
C GLY A 117 5.31 17.64 -3.79
N ASP A 118 4.59 18.04 -2.75
CA ASP A 118 4.90 17.65 -1.38
C ASP A 118 4.67 16.15 -1.16
N VAL A 119 5.53 15.59 -0.30
CA VAL A 119 5.50 14.18 0.10
C VAL A 119 5.44 14.11 1.62
N LEU A 120 4.43 13.44 2.14
CA LEU A 120 4.33 13.04 3.54
C LEU A 120 4.62 11.54 3.65
N ILE A 121 5.58 11.18 4.47
CA ILE A 121 5.75 9.81 4.95
C ILE A 121 5.43 9.85 6.42
N ILE A 122 4.44 9.07 6.85
CA ILE A 122 3.94 9.12 8.21
C ILE A 122 3.70 7.72 8.75
N THR A 123 4.08 7.52 10.00
CA THR A 123 3.98 6.25 10.71
C THR A 123 3.12 6.42 11.96
N PHE A 124 2.22 5.47 12.21
CA PHE A 124 1.46 5.45 13.45
C PHE A 124 2.26 4.77 14.56
N GLU A 125 2.29 5.38 15.74
CA GLU A 125 2.69 4.75 17.00
C GLU A 125 1.53 4.89 17.99
N THR A 126 1.28 3.82 18.75
CA THR A 126 0.09 3.65 19.59
C THR A 126 -0.11 4.75 20.63
N THR A 127 0.97 5.36 21.11
CA THR A 127 0.97 6.35 22.18
C THR A 127 0.95 7.78 21.63
N GLU A 128 1.79 8.05 20.62
CA GLU A 128 2.05 9.40 20.10
C GLU A 128 1.17 9.78 18.91
N GLY A 129 0.49 8.81 18.29
CA GLY A 129 -0.31 9.02 17.09
C GLY A 129 0.53 8.97 15.82
N TRP A 130 0.27 9.88 14.88
CA TRP A 130 0.92 9.92 13.57
C TRP A 130 2.16 10.85 13.57
N TRP A 131 3.33 10.30 13.19
CA TRP A 131 4.60 11.04 13.13
C TRP A 131 5.48 10.72 11.91
#